data_AF-A0A957SCD8-F1
#
_entry.id   AF-A0A957SCD8-F1
#
_cell.length_a   1.000
_cell.length_b   1.000
_cell.length_c   1.000
_cell.angle_alpha   90.00
_cell.angle_beta   90.00
_cell.angle_gamma   90.00
#
_symmetry.space_group_name_H-M   'P 1'
#
loop_
_entity.id
_entity.type
_entity.pdbx_description
1 polymer ?
#
loop_
_entity_poly.entity_id
_entity_poly.type
_entity_poly.pdbx_seq_one_letter_code
_entity_poly.pdbx_strand_id
1 'polypeptide(L)' 'MQKKLTITIDQEIYDGLYAIIGSRRISRFIEDLVRPHVLDVDLEAAYAQMALDEERESEALEWADALIGDVDDATW' A
#
# COMPACT_ATOMS: atom_id res chain seq x y z
N MET A 1 10.23 6.06 3.29
CA MET A 1 11.17 6.13 4.44
C MET A 1 11.58 4.71 4.80
N GLN A 2 12.86 4.42 5.05
CA GLN A 2 13.31 3.07 5.45
C GLN A 2 13.59 3.00 6.95
N LYS A 3 13.22 1.88 7.59
CA LYS A 3 13.48 1.57 9.00
C LYS A 3 14.22 0.23 9.08
N LYS A 4 15.19 0.12 10.00
CA LYS A 4 15.90 -1.13 10.25
C LYS A 4 15.15 -1.93 11.31
N LEU A 5 14.84 -3.19 10.99
CA LEU A 5 14.24 -4.15 11.92
C LEU A 5 15.27 -5.22 12.30
N THR A 6 15.38 -5.52 13.59
CA THR A 6 16.17 -6.65 14.09
C THR A 6 15.22 -7.75 14.50
N ILE A 7 15.35 -8.93 13.88
CA ILE A 7 14.53 -10.11 14.15
C ILE A 7 15.43 -11.29 14.54
N THR A 8 14.90 -12.21 15.35
CA THR A 8 15.52 -13.49 15.64
C THR A 8 14.97 -14.54 14.69
N ILE A 9 15.84 -15.29 14.04
CA ILE A 9 15.49 -16.41 13.15
C ILE A 9 16.36 -17.62 13.49
N ASP A 10 15.93 -18.79 13.05
CA ASP A 10 16.71 -20.01 13.18
C ASP A 10 18.06 -19.90 12.44
N GLN A 11 19.09 -20.55 12.99
CA GLN A 11 20.44 -20.48 12.46
C GLN A 11 20.55 -21.11 11.06
N GLU A 12 19.88 -22.23 10.81
CA GLU A 12 19.92 -22.91 9.51
C GLU A 12 19.28 -22.02 8.43
N ILE A 13 18.23 -21.29 8.79
CA ILE A 13 17.58 -20.32 7.90
C ILE A 13 18.50 -19.12 7.65
N TYR A 14 19.15 -18.58 8.67
CA TYR A 14 20.10 -17.46 8.51
C TYR A 14 21.25 -17.84 7.56
N ASP A 15 21.85 -19.02 7.76
CA ASP A 15 22.95 -19.50 6.93
C ASP A 15 22.49 -19.77 5.49
N GLY A 16 21.30 -20.35 5.31
CA GLY A 16 20.69 -20.53 4.00
C GLY A 16 20.42 -19.22 3.26
N LEU A 17 19.86 -18.22 3.95
CA LEU A 17 19.66 -16.87 3.41
C LEU A 17 20.99 -16.23 3.00
N TYR A 18 22.01 -16.37 3.84
CA TYR A 18 23.33 -15.82 3.57
C TYR A 18 24.00 -16.49 2.37
N ALA A 19 23.92 -17.81 2.25
CA ALA A 19 24.54 -18.57 1.17
C ALA A 19 23.83 -18.39 -0.19
N ILE A 20 22.51 -18.41 -0.20
CA ILE A 20 21.71 -18.42 -1.44
C ILE A 20 21.43 -16.99 -1.94
N ILE A 21 21.01 -16.10 -1.03
CA ILE A 21 20.55 -14.74 -1.40
C ILE A 21 21.72 -13.75 -1.34
N GLY A 22 22.60 -13.91 -0.36
CA GLY A 22 23.76 -13.05 -0.12
C GLY A 22 23.42 -11.83 0.74
N SER A 23 24.36 -11.45 1.61
CA SER A 23 24.19 -10.43 2.67
C SER A 23 23.54 -9.11 2.25
N ARG A 24 23.82 -8.62 1.04
CA ARG A 24 23.29 -7.33 0.54
C ARG A 24 21.85 -7.39 0.03
N ARG A 25 21.31 -8.59 -0.20
CA ARG A 25 19.97 -8.78 -0.80
C ARG A 25 18.94 -9.35 0.17
N ILE A 26 19.36 -9.89 1.31
CA ILE A 26 18.45 -10.50 2.31
C ILE A 26 17.35 -9.52 2.74
N SER A 27 17.69 -8.27 3.04
CA SER A 27 16.69 -7.28 3.47
C SER A 27 15.61 -7.04 2.41
N ARG A 28 15.99 -6.96 1.13
CA ARG A 28 15.04 -6.77 0.03
C ARG A 28 14.20 -8.02 -0.21
N PHE A 29 14.83 -9.19 -0.16
CA PHE A 29 14.14 -10.47 -0.31
C PHE A 29 13.05 -10.66 0.75
N ILE A 30 13.36 -10.38 2.02
CA ILE A 30 12.38 -10.48 3.10
C ILE A 30 11.29 -9.41 2.93
N GLU A 31 11.65 -8.18 2.55
CA GLU A 31 10.67 -7.11 2.29
C GLU A 31 9.68 -7.52 1.19
N ASP A 32 10.17 -8.04 0.06
CA ASP A 32 9.35 -8.45 -1.08
C ASP A 32 8.40 -9.60 -0.70
N LEU A 33 8.85 -10.52 0.17
CA LEU A 33 8.04 -11.64 0.65
C LEU A 33 6.95 -11.18 1.63
N VAL A 34 7.27 -10.24 2.52
CA VAL A 34 6.36 -9.78 3.58
C VAL A 34 5.37 -8.74 3.08
N ARG A 35 5.75 -7.94 2.07
CA ARG A 35 4.96 -6.84 1.50
C ARG A 35 3.49 -7.18 1.21
N PRO A 36 3.13 -8.25 0.47
CA PRO A 36 1.72 -8.57 0.18
C PRO A 36 0.93 -8.89 1.46
N HIS A 37 1.56 -9.49 2.46
CA HIS A 37 0.88 -9.88 3.69
C HIS A 37 0.63 -8.72 4.66
N VAL A 38 1.31 -7.60 4.49
CA VAL A 38 1.19 -6.42 5.36
C VAL A 38 0.45 -5.29 4.66
N LEU A 39 0.72 -5.06 3.36
CA LEU A 39 0.12 -3.95 2.61
C LEU A 39 -1.20 -4.32 1.93
N ASP A 40 -1.40 -5.55 1.43
CA ASP A 40 -2.68 -5.89 0.78
C ASP A 40 -3.81 -5.99 1.81
N VAL A 41 -3.48 -6.40 3.04
CA VAL A 41 -4.40 -6.35 4.19
C VAL A 41 -4.77 -4.91 4.55
N ASP A 42 -3.81 -3.99 4.50
CA ASP A 42 -4.05 -2.56 4.75
C ASP A 42 -4.93 -1.94 3.66
N LEU A 43 -4.82 -2.38 2.41
CA LEU A 43 -5.68 -1.90 1.31
C LEU A 43 -7.14 -2.31 1.51
N GLU A 44 -7.41 -3.57 1.86
CA GLU A 44 -8.76 -4.04 2.16
C GLU A 44 -9.34 -3.33 3.40
N ALA A 45 -8.52 -3.14 4.44
CA ALA A 45 -8.90 -2.37 5.62
C ALA A 45 -9.16 -0.89 5.30
N ALA A 46 -8.33 -0.26 4.46
CA ALA A 46 -8.50 1.13 4.04
C ALA A 46 -9.77 1.32 3.20
N TYR A 47 -10.09 0.38 2.29
CA TYR A 47 -11.36 0.39 1.56
C TYR A 47 -12.55 0.22 2.50
N ALA A 48 -12.47 -0.68 3.47
CA ALA A 48 -13.52 -0.85 4.47
C ALA A 48 -13.72 0.40 5.34
N GLN A 49 -12.65 1.11 5.69
CA GLN A 49 -12.72 2.39 6.39
C GLN A 49 -13.28 3.52 5.52
N MET A 50 -12.89 3.59 4.24
CA MET A 50 -13.45 4.56 3.29
C MET A 50 -14.95 4.33 3.03
N ALA A 51 -15.39 3.07 2.97
CA ALA A 51 -16.80 2.72 2.85
C ALA A 51 -17.64 3.06 4.10
N LEU A 52 -17.00 3.33 5.24
CA LEU A 52 -17.65 3.81 6.46
C LEU A 52 -17.68 5.35 6.56
N ASP A 53 -17.03 6.05 5.62
CA ASP A 53 -16.89 7.51 5.60
C ASP A 53 -17.83 8.13 4.55
N GLU A 54 -19.14 8.05 4.81
CA GLU A 54 -20.22 8.56 3.94
C GLU A 54 -20.12 10.09 3.69
N GLU A 55 -19.51 10.85 4.62
CA GLU A 55 -19.31 12.32 4.46
C GLU A 55 -18.32 12.64 3.33
N ARG A 56 -17.33 11.76 3.08
CA ARG A 56 -16.38 11.93 1.98
C ARG A 56 -17.00 11.58 0.62
N GLU A 57 -17.93 10.64 0.61
CA GLU A 57 -18.68 10.28 -0.60
C GLU A 57 -19.59 11.44 -1.05
N SER A 58 -20.22 12.17 -0.12
CA SER A 58 -21.03 13.34 -0.47
C SER A 58 -20.19 14.51 -1.00
N GLU A 59 -19.02 14.77 -0.41
CA GLU A 59 -18.10 15.81 -0.93
C GLU A 59 -17.58 15.45 -2.33
N ALA A 60 -17.19 14.19 -2.58
CA ALA A 60 -16.76 13.75 -3.90
C ALA A 60 -17.88 13.81 -4.95
N LEU A 61 -19.14 13.51 -4.55
CA LEU A 61 -20.32 13.66 -5.41
C LEU A 61 -20.57 15.12 -5.77
N GLU A 62 -20.48 16.06 -4.81
CA GLU A 62 -20.65 17.49 -5.08
C GLU A 62 -19.56 18.03 -6.02
N TRP A 63 -18.31 17.58 -5.88
CA TRP A 63 -17.22 17.93 -6.81
C TRP A 63 -17.42 17.34 -8.23
N ALA A 64 -17.95 16.13 -8.34
CA ALA A 64 -18.21 15.50 -9.63
C ALA A 64 -19.40 16.16 -10.36
N ASP A 65 -20.43 16.55 -9.63
CA ASP A 65 -21.62 17.23 -10.19
C ASP A 65 -21.31 18.68 -10.59
N ALA A 66 -20.36 19.34 -9.90
CA ALA A 66 -19.85 20.65 -10.28
C ALA A 66 -19.11 20.66 -11.63
N LEU A 67 -18.61 19.51 -12.11
CA LEU A 67 -17.94 19.39 -13.41
C LEU A 67 -18.94 19.32 -14.59
N ILE A 68 -20.20 18.97 -14.35
CA ILE A 68 -21.23 18.87 -15.39
C ILE A 68 -21.76 20.26 -15.81
N GLY A 69 -21.68 21.26 -14.93
CA GLY A 69 -22.14 22.62 -15.22
C GLY A 69 -21.21 23.44 -16.12
N ASP A 70 -19.94 23.08 -16.25
CA ASP A 70 -18.93 23.86 -17.01
C ASP A 70 -18.84 23.46 -18.50
N VAL A 71 -19.51 22.36 -18.90
CA VAL A 71 -19.55 21.91 -20.30
C VAL A 71 -20.45 22.79 -21.18
N ASP A 72 -21.39 23.53 -20.59
CA ASP A 72 -22.30 24.41 -21.32
C ASP A 72 -21.65 25.76 -21.76
N ASP A 73 -20.49 26.14 -21.21
CA ASP A 73 -19.79 27.40 -21.56
C ASP A 73 -18.74 27.23 -22.68
N ALA A 74 -18.51 25.98 -23.13
CA ALA A 74 -17.64 25.69 -24.26
C ALA A 74 -18.37 25.96 -25.59
N THR A 75 -18.44 27.24 -25.98
CA THR A 75 -18.78 27.63 -27.36
C THR A 75 -17.68 27.17 -28.32
N TRP A 76 -18.03 26.23 -29.20
CA TRP A 76 -17.18 25.75 -30.31
C TRP A 76 -17.12 26.77 -31.44
#